data_AF-R5N6Y0-F1
#
_entry.id   AF-R5N6Y0-F1
#
_cell.length_a   1.000
_cell.length_b   1.000
_cell.length_c   1.000
_cell.angle_alpha   90.00
_cell.angle_beta   90.00
_cell.angle_gamma   90.00
#
_symmetry.space_group_name_H-M   'P 1'
#
loop_
_entity.id
_entity.type
_entity.pdbx_description
1 polymer ?
#
loop_
_entity_poly.entity_id
_entity_poly.type
_entity_poly.pdbx_seq_one_letter_code
_entity_poly.pdbx_strand_id
1 'polypeptide(L)'
;MSEEEPVPYLEVNVLLDAPVAGINKQVEDVLQSKNVRLCRTVIAYRVQQSAGDGEVVLESVDDLLTLDPIEVIRKSYQNKFRCEMRNELVELARRAVEAARREGGNE
;
A
#
# COMPACT_ATOMS: atom_id res chain seq x y z
N MET A 1 -29.15 -0.70 39.58
CA MET A 1 -28.06 -1.33 38.80
C MET A 1 -27.74 -0.33 37.72
N SER A 2 -26.60 0.35 37.81
CA SER A 2 -26.22 1.37 36.81
C SER A 2 -25.86 0.65 35.52
N GLU A 3 -26.55 0.96 34.44
CA GLU A 3 -26.21 0.48 33.10
C GLU A 3 -24.82 1.04 32.77
N GLU A 4 -23.81 0.17 32.70
CA GLU A 4 -22.47 0.54 32.23
C GLU A 4 -22.59 1.03 30.79
N GLU A 5 -22.30 2.31 30.55
CA GLU A 5 -22.22 2.85 29.19
C GLU A 5 -21.28 1.97 28.35
N PRO A 6 -21.70 1.55 27.14
CA PRO A 6 -20.92 0.62 26.34
C PRO A 6 -19.58 1.24 25.97
N VAL A 7 -18.50 0.57 26.38
CA VAL A 7 -17.13 1.01 26.09
C VAL A 7 -16.85 0.88 24.59
N PRO A 8 -16.52 1.97 23.87
CA PRO A 8 -16.33 1.94 22.43
C PRO A 8 -15.03 1.22 22.03
N TYR A 9 -15.07 0.61 20.86
CA TYR A 9 -13.92 -0.04 20.23
C TYR A 9 -13.13 0.96 19.37
N LEU A 10 -11.80 0.89 19.42
CA LEU A 10 -10.89 1.80 18.73
C LEU A 10 -9.92 1.03 17.82
N GLU A 11 -9.79 1.47 16.58
CA GLU A 11 -8.68 1.13 15.68
C GLU A 11 -7.76 2.34 15.52
N VAL A 12 -6.45 2.13 15.61
CA VAL A 12 -5.45 3.19 15.46
C VAL A 12 -4.67 2.94 14.17
N ASN A 13 -4.79 3.86 13.21
CA ASN A 13 -4.03 3.85 11.97
C ASN A 13 -2.86 4.83 12.08
N VAL A 14 -1.63 4.34 11.95
CA VAL A 14 -0.39 5.12 12.11
C VAL A 14 0.39 5.09 10.81
N LEU A 15 0.77 6.26 10.30
CA LEU A 15 1.68 6.40 9.17
C LEU A 15 3.03 6.91 9.69
N LEU A 16 4.08 6.10 9.54
CA LEU A 16 5.43 6.42 10.00
C LEU A 16 6.39 6.65 8.83
N ASP A 17 7.29 7.63 8.94
CA ASP A 17 8.36 7.81 7.96
C ASP A 17 9.51 6.80 8.12
N ALA A 18 9.66 6.22 9.32
CA ALA A 18 10.69 5.23 9.64
C ALA A 18 10.23 4.27 10.77
N PRO A 19 10.87 3.11 10.96
CA PRO A 19 10.56 2.19 12.07
C PRO A 19 10.72 2.86 13.43
N VAL A 20 9.63 2.92 14.20
CA VAL A 20 9.64 3.39 15.60
C VAL A 20 9.49 2.19 16.53
N ALA A 21 10.49 1.97 17.38
CA ALA A 21 10.45 0.91 18.38
C ALA A 21 9.37 1.21 19.43
N GLY A 22 8.53 0.21 19.73
CA GLY A 22 7.56 0.28 20.82
C GLY A 22 6.32 1.14 20.55
N ILE A 23 6.00 1.43 19.28
CA ILE A 23 4.81 2.23 18.93
C ILE A 23 3.50 1.65 19.52
N ASN A 24 3.34 0.33 19.52
CA ASN A 24 2.17 -0.32 20.13
C ASN A 24 2.08 -0.05 21.64
N LYS A 25 3.22 -0.11 22.34
CA LYS A 25 3.27 0.17 23.78
C LYS A 25 2.94 1.64 24.06
N GLN A 26 3.45 2.57 23.25
CA GLN A 26 3.12 3.99 23.39
C GLN A 26 1.61 4.23 23.19
N VAL A 27 0.99 3.56 22.21
CA VAL A 27 -0.46 3.62 22.02
C VAL A 27 -1.19 3.07 23.24
N GLU A 28 -0.80 1.90 23.76
CA GLU A 28 -1.42 1.31 24.96
C GLU A 28 -1.28 2.22 26.19
N ASP A 29 -0.10 2.78 26.46
CA ASP A 29 0.16 3.66 27.59
C ASP A 29 -0.73 4.92 27.56
N VAL A 30 -0.97 5.49 26.37
CA VAL A 30 -1.88 6.64 26.18
C VAL A 30 -3.36 6.26 26.35
N LEU A 31 -3.72 5.00 26.09
CA LEU A 31 -5.09 4.52 26.20
C LEU A 31 -5.46 4.04 27.60
N GLN A 32 -4.49 3.76 28.49
CA GLN A 32 -4.74 3.30 29.87
C GLN A 32 -5.67 4.22 30.66
N SER A 33 -5.62 5.54 30.41
CA SER A 33 -6.46 6.51 31.10
C SER A 33 -7.79 6.79 30.39
N LYS A 34 -8.13 6.05 29.32
CA LYS A 34 -9.31 6.29 28.48
C LYS A 34 -10.28 5.11 28.57
N ASN A 35 -11.57 5.40 28.63
CA ASN A 35 -12.61 4.38 28.60
C ASN A 35 -12.86 3.89 27.16
N VAL A 36 -11.87 3.21 26.56
CA VAL A 36 -11.93 2.67 25.19
C VAL A 36 -11.27 1.29 25.12
N ARG A 37 -11.70 0.45 24.19
CA ARG A 37 -11.11 -0.87 23.92
C ARG A 37 -10.32 -0.85 22.62
N LEU A 38 -9.00 -0.94 22.70
CA LEU A 38 -8.16 -1.04 21.49
C LEU A 38 -8.37 -2.39 20.80
N CYS A 39 -8.81 -2.37 19.54
CA CYS A 39 -8.93 -3.57 18.71
C CYS A 39 -7.63 -3.90 17.99
N ARG A 40 -7.02 -2.89 17.35
CA ARG A 40 -5.84 -3.06 16.50
C ARG A 40 -5.10 -1.74 16.31
N THR A 41 -3.78 -1.86 16.20
CA THR A 41 -2.91 -0.81 15.66
C THR A 41 -2.44 -1.22 14.27
N VAL A 42 -2.78 -0.45 13.26
CA VAL A 42 -2.35 -0.63 11.87
C VAL A 42 -1.21 0.34 11.61
N ILE A 43 -0.03 -0.19 11.28
CA ILE A 43 1.17 0.61 11.01
C ILE A 43 1.44 0.55 9.51
N ALA A 44 1.39 1.71 8.86
CA ALA A 44 1.87 1.92 7.51
C ALA A 44 3.18 2.70 7.56
N TYR A 45 4.08 2.40 6.63
CA TYR A 45 5.29 3.18 6.44
C TYR A 45 5.15 4.01 5.17
N ARG A 46 5.50 5.30 5.24
CA ARG A 46 5.79 6.06 4.03
C ARG A 46 7.00 5.39 3.40
N VAL A 47 6.82 4.91 2.18
CA VAL A 47 7.94 4.45 1.37
C VAL A 47 8.81 5.68 1.13
N GLN A 48 9.92 5.79 1.86
CA GLN A 48 10.98 6.71 1.51
C GLN A 48 11.50 6.26 0.15
N GLN A 49 11.06 6.94 -0.89
CA GLN A 49 11.68 6.87 -2.19
C GLN A 49 13.14 7.22 -1.96
N SER A 50 14.00 6.24 -2.25
CA SER A 50 15.44 6.44 -2.19
C SER A 50 15.74 7.70 -2.98
N ALA A 51 16.42 8.66 -2.34
CA ALA A 51 16.87 9.89 -2.99
C ALA A 51 17.64 9.51 -4.26
N GLY A 52 16.97 9.65 -5.40
CA GLY A 52 17.37 9.06 -6.67
C GLY A 52 16.33 9.40 -7.72
N ASP A 53 16.20 10.70 -7.95
CA ASP A 53 15.56 11.36 -9.10
C ASP A 53 14.04 11.14 -9.28
N GLY A 54 13.29 12.25 -9.23
CA GLY A 54 11.87 12.30 -9.55
C GLY A 54 10.96 12.39 -8.33
N GLU A 55 10.40 13.58 -8.13
CA GLU A 55 9.14 13.79 -7.42
C GLU A 55 8.09 12.79 -7.92
N VAL A 56 7.81 11.74 -7.15
CA VAL A 56 6.66 10.88 -7.45
C VAL A 56 5.44 11.63 -6.93
N VAL A 57 4.89 12.44 -7.83
CA VAL A 57 3.49 12.83 -7.81
C VAL A 57 2.70 11.55 -7.46
N LEU A 58 1.87 11.62 -6.42
CA LEU A 58 0.93 10.55 -6.13
C LEU A 58 0.05 10.40 -7.37
N GLU A 59 0.38 9.42 -8.23
CA GLU A 59 -0.37 9.13 -9.46
C GLU A 59 -1.82 8.88 -9.04
N SER A 60 -2.71 9.78 -9.46
CA SER A 60 -4.14 9.62 -9.28
C SER A 60 -4.60 8.34 -9.97
N VAL A 61 -5.78 7.84 -9.62
CA VAL A 61 -6.36 6.67 -10.31
C VAL A 61 -6.53 6.94 -11.81
N ASP A 62 -6.79 8.20 -12.18
CA ASP A 62 -6.83 8.63 -13.58
C ASP A 62 -5.47 8.53 -14.27
N ASP A 63 -4.37 8.84 -13.57
CA ASP A 63 -3.02 8.71 -14.13
C ASP A 63 -2.70 7.24 -14.45
N LEU A 64 -3.19 6.29 -13.64
CA LEU A 64 -3.02 4.85 -13.87
C LEU A 64 -3.63 4.37 -15.19
N LEU A 65 -4.70 5.01 -15.66
CA LEU A 65 -5.34 4.68 -16.95
C LEU A 65 -4.50 5.14 -18.16
N THR A 66 -3.59 6.09 -17.95
CA THR A 66 -2.71 6.62 -19.01
C THR A 66 -1.37 5.89 -19.11
N LEU A 67 -1.03 5.08 -18.11
CA LEU A 67 0.25 4.36 -18.06
C LEU A 67 0.28 3.18 -19.03
N ASP A 68 1.46 2.94 -19.62
CA ASP A 68 1.70 1.71 -20.39
C ASP A 68 1.70 0.52 -19.42
N PRO A 69 0.77 -0.46 -19.58
CA PRO A 69 0.70 -1.64 -18.72
C PRO A 69 2.01 -2.43 -18.69
N ILE A 70 2.81 -2.42 -19.76
CA ILE A 70 4.10 -3.12 -19.79
C ILE A 70 5.10 -2.44 -18.85
N GLU A 71 5.14 -1.11 -18.82
CA GLU A 71 6.04 -0.36 -17.94
C GLU A 71 5.63 -0.49 -16.47
N VAL A 72 4.33 -0.57 -16.17
CA VAL A 72 3.84 -0.87 -14.81
C VAL A 72 4.31 -2.25 -14.35
N ILE A 73 4.18 -3.27 -15.20
CA ILE A 73 4.62 -4.64 -14.90
C ILE A 73 6.15 -4.68 -14.68
N ARG A 74 6.93 -3.98 -15.51
CA ARG A 74 8.38 -3.90 -15.37
C ARG A 74 8.81 -3.23 -14.06
N LYS A 75 8.23 -2.08 -13.72
CA LYS A 75 8.50 -1.38 -12.45
C LYS A 75 8.15 -2.27 -11.26
N SER A 76 7.00 -2.96 -11.31
CA SER A 76 6.59 -3.91 -10.27
C SER A 76 7.57 -5.09 -10.13
N TYR A 77 8.03 -5.66 -11.25
CA TYR A 77 9.03 -6.72 -11.28
C TYR A 77 10.36 -6.27 -10.65
N GLN A 78 10.87 -5.11 -11.06
CA GLN A 78 12.11 -4.55 -10.51
C GLN A 78 11.99 -4.24 -9.02
N ASN A 79 10.85 -3.73 -8.58
CA ASN A 79 10.58 -3.48 -7.16
C ASN A 79 10.57 -4.76 -6.34
N LYS A 80 10.05 -5.85 -6.89
CA LYS A 80 9.97 -7.14 -6.19
C LYS A 80 11.28 -7.92 -6.20
N PHE A 81 11.96 -7.98 -7.34
CA PHE A 81 13.11 -8.87 -7.55
C PHE A 81 14.46 -8.14 -7.60
N ARG A 82 14.47 -6.80 -7.56
CA ARG A 82 15.67 -5.95 -7.59
C ARG A 82 16.56 -6.18 -8.82
N CYS A 83 15.96 -6.61 -9.93
CA CYS A 83 16.63 -6.85 -11.19
C CYS A 83 15.74 -6.48 -12.37
N GLU A 84 16.34 -6.32 -13.55
CA GLU A 84 15.61 -6.05 -14.77
C GLU A 84 14.82 -7.28 -15.24
N MET A 85 13.65 -7.03 -15.81
CA MET A 85 12.79 -8.08 -16.33
C MET A 85 13.39 -8.66 -17.63
N ARG A 86 13.62 -9.97 -17.67
CA ARG A 86 14.14 -10.67 -18.85
C ARG A 86 13.20 -10.50 -20.05
N ASN A 87 13.78 -10.41 -21.25
CA ASN A 87 13.03 -10.22 -22.51
C ASN A 87 11.91 -11.25 -22.72
N GLU A 88 12.14 -12.52 -22.36
CA GLU A 88 11.13 -13.58 -22.46
C GLU A 88 9.88 -13.30 -21.60
N LEU A 89 10.05 -12.66 -20.44
CA LEU A 89 8.96 -12.25 -19.56
C LEU A 89 8.26 -10.99 -20.08
N VAL A 90 9.00 -10.10 -20.75
CA VAL A 90 8.42 -8.91 -21.43
C VAL A 90 7.50 -9.35 -22.55
N GLU A 91 7.95 -10.29 -23.37
CA GLU A 91 7.13 -10.83 -24.47
C GLU A 91 5.94 -11.65 -23.96
N LEU A 92 6.08 -12.34 -22.83
CA LEU A 92 4.94 -13.00 -22.17
C LEU A 92 3.92 -11.97 -21.67
N ALA A 93 4.37 -10.90 -21.02
CA ALA A 93 3.51 -9.83 -20.52
C ALA A 93 2.76 -9.12 -21.68
N ARG A 94 3.45 -8.83 -22.80
CA ARG A 94 2.83 -8.26 -24.00
C ARG A 94 1.69 -9.12 -24.53
N ARG A 95 1.92 -10.42 -24.69
CA ARG A 95 0.87 -11.36 -25.14
C ARG A 95 -0.33 -11.39 -24.19
N ALA A 96 -0.10 -11.36 -22.88
CA ALA A 96 -1.17 -11.35 -21.89
C ALA A 96 -1.98 -10.05 -21.94
N VAL A 97 -1.32 -8.89 -22.06
CA VAL A 97 -1.98 -7.58 -22.21
C VAL A 97 -2.82 -7.52 -23.49
N GLU A 98 -2.29 -8.01 -24.61
CA GLU A 98 -3.04 -8.07 -25.86
C GLU A 98 -4.24 -9.02 -25.78
N ALA A 99 -4.09 -10.18 -25.13
CA ALA A 99 -5.18 -11.13 -24.93
C ALA A 99 -6.32 -10.49 -24.10
N ALA A 100 -5.97 -9.85 -22.99
CA ALA A 100 -6.94 -9.16 -22.14
C ALA A 100 -7.68 -8.03 -22.89
N ARG A 101 -6.98 -7.28 -23.75
CA ARG A 101 -7.61 -6.24 -24.60
C ARG A 101 -8.57 -6.83 -25.64
N ARG A 102 -8.26 -8.00 -26.19
CA ARG A 102 -9.16 -8.69 -27.14
C ARG A 102 -10.40 -9.24 -26.46
N GLU A 103 -10.26 -9.74 -25.23
CA GLU A 103 -11.39 -10.26 -24.45
C GLU A 103 -12.30 -9.13 -23.95
N GLY A 104 -11.75 -8.00 -23.50
CA GLY A 104 -12.52 -6.84 -23.04
C GLY A 104 -13.11 -5.95 -24.15
N GLY A 105 -12.79 -6.23 -25.43
CA GLY A 105 -13.37 -5.52 -26.60
C GLY A 105 -14.56 -6.25 -27.23
N ASN A 106 -15.04 -7.32 -26.61
CA ASN A 106 -16.11 -8.19 -27.12
C ASN A 106 -17.40 -8.12 -26.27
N GLU A 107 -17.57 -7.01 -25.53
CA GLU A 107 -18.80 -6.62 -24.82
C GLU A 107 -19.48 -5.43 -25.50
#